data_AF-A0AAN8PNK5-F1
#
_entry.id   AF-A0AAN8PNK5-F1
#
_cell.length_a   1.000
_cell.length_b   1.000
_cell.length_c   1.000
_cell.angle_alpha   90.00
_cell.angle_beta   90.00
_cell.angle_gamma   90.00
#
_symmetry.space_group_name_H-M   'P 1'
#
loop_
_entity.id
_entity.type
_entity.pdbx_description
1 polymer ?
#
loop_
_entity_poly.entity_id
_entity_poly.type
_entity_poly.pdbx_seq_one_letter_code
_entity_poly.pdbx_strand_id
1 'polypeptide(L)'
;MAAQVKCNLTESSVPQDPQKETTKDFYKTCNLPPRWDRPYWFNGYGSQQYPLPHPFYRSSSMEYGWYPPNVHTVPVAYFPTQQRFTNNLGLCGMYRNSSLNTSLDQKRPGE
;
A
#
# COMPACT_ATOMS: atom_id res chain seq x y z
N MET A 1 -1.78 -20.77 -2.52
CA MET A 1 -3.23 -20.61 -2.25
C MET A 1 -3.54 -19.11 -2.25
N ALA A 2 -4.14 -18.60 -3.31
CA ALA A 2 -4.59 -17.20 -3.34
C ALA A 2 -5.89 -17.11 -2.53
N ALA A 3 -5.84 -16.42 -1.38
CA ALA A 3 -7.04 -16.17 -0.59
C ALA A 3 -7.95 -15.22 -1.38
N GLN A 4 -9.09 -15.73 -1.83
CA GLN A 4 -10.16 -14.90 -2.42
C GLN A 4 -10.74 -14.02 -1.31
N VAL A 5 -10.37 -12.73 -1.33
CA VAL A 5 -11.00 -11.71 -0.49
C VAL A 5 -12.38 -11.44 -1.07
N LYS A 6 -13.42 -12.02 -0.48
CA LYS A 6 -14.81 -11.73 -0.82
C LYS A 6 -15.17 -10.35 -0.24
N CYS A 7 -15.39 -9.37 -1.12
CA CYS A 7 -15.88 -8.05 -0.73
C CYS A 7 -17.42 -8.13 -0.63
N ASN A 8 -17.96 -8.14 0.60
CA ASN A 8 -19.41 -8.20 0.86
C ASN A 8 -20.02 -6.78 0.84
N LEU A 9 -21.18 -6.65 0.21
CA LEU A 9 -21.92 -5.40 0.04
C LEU A 9 -22.80 -5.14 1.27
N THR A 10 -22.59 -4.02 1.96
CA THR A 10 -23.54 -3.47 2.93
C THR A 10 -23.66 -1.99 2.69
N GLU A 11 -24.82 -1.55 2.17
CA GLU A 11 -25.22 -0.14 2.11
C GLU A 11 -25.76 0.27 3.48
N SER A 12 -25.10 1.23 4.15
CA SER A 12 -25.57 1.79 5.41
C SER A 12 -25.80 3.29 5.27
N SER A 13 -27.08 3.67 5.27
CA SER A 13 -27.56 5.05 5.37
C SER A 13 -27.49 5.52 6.83
N VAL A 14 -26.38 6.14 7.22
CA VAL A 14 -26.22 6.84 8.51
C VAL A 14 -25.87 8.30 8.23
N PRO A 15 -26.47 9.29 8.92
CA PRO A 15 -26.08 10.69 8.79
C PRO A 15 -24.62 10.84 9.21
N GLN A 16 -23.76 11.28 8.29
CA GLN A 16 -22.33 11.39 8.53
C GLN A 16 -21.96 12.79 9.04
N ASP A 17 -21.17 12.85 10.11
CA ASP A 17 -20.41 14.05 10.44
C ASP A 17 -19.46 14.35 9.27
N PRO A 18 -19.47 15.56 8.67
CA PRO A 18 -18.69 15.90 7.47
C PRO A 18 -17.17 15.81 7.68
N GLN A 19 -16.71 15.58 8.92
CA GLN A 19 -15.30 15.48 9.28
C GLN A 19 -14.78 14.04 9.41
N LYS A 20 -15.60 13.02 9.22
CA LYS A 20 -15.21 11.60 9.38
C LYS A 20 -15.73 10.69 8.28
N GLU A 21 -15.79 11.21 7.06
CA GLU A 21 -16.11 10.44 5.87
C GLU A 21 -15.09 9.31 5.67
N THR A 22 -15.57 8.09 5.42
CA THR A 22 -14.74 6.92 5.11
C THR A 22 -14.91 6.53 3.65
N THR A 23 -13.84 6.15 2.96
CA THR A 23 -13.84 5.78 1.54
C THR A 23 -14.83 4.65 1.22
N LYS A 24 -14.98 3.70 2.15
CA LYS A 24 -15.98 2.61 2.08
C LYS A 24 -17.44 3.07 2.00
N ASP A 25 -17.75 4.23 2.54
CA ASP A 25 -19.13 4.73 2.58
C ASP A 25 -19.59 5.19 1.20
N PHE A 26 -18.63 5.61 0.36
CA PHE A 26 -18.89 6.12 -0.99
C PHE A 26 -18.55 5.10 -2.09
N TYR A 27 -17.57 4.22 -1.84
CA TYR A 27 -17.03 3.31 -2.85
C TYR A 27 -16.86 1.88 -2.33
N LYS A 28 -16.98 0.91 -3.24
CA LYS A 28 -16.74 -0.51 -2.95
C LYS A 28 -15.24 -0.79 -2.85
N THR A 29 -14.68 -0.72 -1.65
CA THR A 29 -13.24 -0.94 -1.45
C THR A 29 -12.86 -2.43 -1.35
N CYS A 30 -11.63 -2.77 -1.75
CA CYS A 30 -11.08 -4.12 -1.56
C CYS A 30 -9.62 -4.05 -1.07
N ASN A 31 -9.36 -4.70 0.07
CA ASN A 31 -8.04 -4.74 0.71
C ASN A 31 -7.39 -3.35 0.96
N LEU A 32 -8.20 -2.32 1.20
CA LEU A 32 -7.73 -0.95 1.42
C LEU A 32 -7.25 -0.78 2.87
N PRO A 33 -5.99 -0.36 3.11
CA PRO A 33 -5.51 -0.14 4.46
C PRO A 33 -6.22 1.01 5.18
N PRO A 34 -6.31 0.99 6.52
CA PRO A 34 -7.10 1.96 7.28
C PRO A 34 -6.72 3.42 7.04
N ARG A 35 -5.47 3.67 6.65
CA ARG A 35 -4.99 5.01 6.28
C ARG A 35 -5.62 5.56 5.01
N TRP A 36 -5.78 4.76 3.98
CA TRP A 36 -6.43 5.21 2.74
C TRP A 36 -7.95 5.16 2.84
N ASP A 37 -8.48 4.36 3.77
CA ASP A 37 -9.90 4.32 4.06
C ASP A 37 -10.39 5.60 4.78
N ARG A 38 -9.51 6.24 5.56
CA ARG A 38 -9.83 7.39 6.42
C ARG A 38 -9.01 8.62 6.01
N PRO A 39 -9.50 9.48 5.10
CA PRO A 39 -8.76 10.64 4.62
C PRO A 39 -8.34 11.62 5.73
N TYR A 40 -9.09 11.71 6.83
CA TYR A 40 -8.74 12.58 7.98
C TYR A 40 -7.41 12.18 8.68
N TRP A 41 -6.87 10.97 8.45
CA TRP A 41 -5.55 10.58 8.97
C TRP A 41 -4.39 11.24 8.22
N PHE A 42 -4.63 11.85 7.06
CA PHE A 42 -3.62 12.60 6.32
C PHE A 42 -3.43 13.99 6.90
N ASN A 43 -2.23 14.24 7.42
CA ASN A 43 -1.84 15.49 8.09
C ASN A 43 -0.55 16.05 7.46
N GLY A 44 -0.30 17.35 7.66
CA GLY A 44 0.93 18.03 7.22
C GLY A 44 0.86 18.67 5.84
N TYR A 45 -0.32 18.81 5.25
CA TYR A 45 -0.51 19.47 3.96
C TYR A 45 -0.53 21.00 4.12
N GLY A 46 -0.18 21.73 3.06
CA GLY A 46 -0.06 23.20 3.11
C GLY A 46 -1.34 23.92 3.59
N SER A 47 -2.50 23.44 3.15
CA SER A 47 -3.83 23.94 3.58
C SER A 47 -4.14 23.72 5.07
N GLN A 48 -3.42 22.82 5.74
CA GLN A 48 -3.57 22.52 7.17
C GLN A 48 -2.58 23.31 8.03
N GLN A 49 -1.64 24.05 7.43
CA GLN A 49 -0.66 24.85 8.17
C GLN A 49 -1.32 26.06 8.82
N TYR A 50 -0.95 26.34 10.06
CA TYR A 50 -1.36 27.54 10.76
C TYR A 50 -0.17 28.18 11.49
N PRO A 51 0.13 29.46 11.25
CA PRO A 51 -0.56 30.37 10.32
C PRO A 51 -0.34 29.98 8.85
N LEU A 52 -1.28 30.36 7.99
CA LEU A 52 -1.12 30.19 6.54
C LEU A 52 0.06 31.04 6.04
N PRO A 53 0.80 30.57 5.01
CA PRO A 53 1.86 31.36 4.40
C PRO A 53 1.31 32.65 3.79
N HIS A 54 2.12 33.70 3.89
CA HIS A 54 1.73 35.02 3.39
C HIS A 54 1.47 34.97 1.88
N PRO A 55 0.35 35.53 1.37
CA PRO A 55 0.01 35.48 -0.06
C PRO A 55 1.10 35.99 -1.00
N PHE A 56 1.82 37.06 -0.63
CA PHE A 56 2.94 37.60 -1.41
C PHE A 56 4.19 36.71 -1.47
N TYR A 57 4.34 35.72 -0.58
CA TYR A 57 5.48 34.81 -0.58
C TYR A 57 5.12 33.41 -1.07
N ARG A 58 3.99 33.25 -1.77
CA ARG A 58 3.56 31.96 -2.33
C ARG A 58 4.28 31.67 -3.64
N SER A 59 5.04 30.58 -3.68
CA SER A 59 5.65 30.07 -4.92
C SER A 59 4.76 29.01 -5.58
N SER A 60 4.97 28.76 -6.87
CA SER A 60 4.30 27.68 -7.61
C SER A 60 4.61 26.29 -7.03
N SER A 61 5.80 26.11 -6.45
CA SER A 61 6.17 24.85 -5.78
C SER A 61 5.33 24.55 -4.54
N MET A 62 4.74 25.56 -3.88
CA MET A 62 3.86 25.35 -2.71
C MET A 62 2.51 24.74 -3.08
N GLU A 63 2.13 24.77 -4.37
CA GLU A 63 0.90 24.13 -4.83
C GLU A 63 0.98 22.61 -4.75
N TYR A 64 2.19 22.06 -4.97
CA TYR A 64 2.43 20.64 -4.76
C TYR A 64 2.33 20.30 -3.27
N GLY A 65 1.47 19.34 -2.93
CA GLY A 65 1.23 18.95 -1.53
C GLY A 65 0.42 19.97 -0.72
N TRP A 66 -0.25 20.92 -1.38
CA TRP A 66 -1.09 21.89 -0.69
C TRP A 66 -2.35 21.26 -0.09
N TYR A 67 -3.04 20.40 -0.84
CA TYR A 67 -4.31 19.79 -0.42
C TYR A 67 -4.12 18.33 0.03
N PRO A 68 -4.73 17.92 1.16
CA PRO A 68 -4.77 16.53 1.56
C PRO A 68 -5.64 15.69 0.61
N PRO A 69 -5.39 14.37 0.54
CA PRO A 69 -6.25 13.47 -0.21
C PRO A 69 -7.65 13.38 0.42
N ASN A 70 -8.66 13.23 -0.44
CA ASN A 70 -10.06 13.00 -0.10
C ASN A 70 -10.52 11.58 -0.49
N VAL A 71 -11.70 11.15 -0.03
CA VAL A 71 -12.36 9.87 -0.37
C VAL A 71 -12.43 9.61 -1.89
N HIS A 72 -12.50 10.67 -2.70
CA HIS A 72 -12.55 10.58 -4.16
C HIS A 72 -11.19 10.48 -4.86
N THR A 73 -10.10 10.75 -4.13
CA THR A 73 -8.72 10.76 -4.68
C THR A 73 -7.90 9.54 -4.26
N VAL A 74 -8.31 8.87 -3.18
CA VAL A 74 -7.65 7.65 -2.69
C VAL A 74 -8.03 6.43 -3.54
N PRO A 75 -7.17 5.41 -3.63
CA PRO A 75 -7.49 4.21 -4.40
C PRO A 75 -8.62 3.41 -3.75
N VAL A 76 -9.42 2.73 -4.58
CA VAL A 76 -10.49 1.85 -4.12
C VAL A 76 -9.97 0.45 -3.78
N ALA A 77 -8.86 0.02 -4.39
CA ALA A 77 -8.23 -1.26 -4.13
C ALA A 77 -6.71 -1.13 -3.96
N TYR A 78 -6.14 -1.93 -3.07
CA TYR A 78 -4.69 -1.91 -2.79
C TYR A 78 -4.13 -3.33 -2.68
N PHE A 79 -3.19 -3.68 -3.56
CA PHE A 79 -2.55 -5.00 -3.60
C PHE A 79 -1.03 -4.84 -3.58
N PRO A 80 -0.44 -4.66 -2.39
CA PRO A 80 1.00 -4.48 -2.28
C PRO A 80 1.74 -5.79 -2.54
N THR A 81 2.87 -5.70 -3.22
CA THR A 81 3.81 -6.81 -3.30
C THR A 81 4.40 -7.10 -1.92
N GLN A 82 4.12 -8.28 -1.38
CA GLN A 82 4.66 -8.69 -0.08
C GLN A 82 6.07 -9.25 -0.23
N GLN A 83 7.02 -8.68 0.50
CA GLN A 83 8.42 -9.14 0.49
C GLN A 83 8.72 -10.24 1.52
N ARG A 84 7.69 -10.88 2.11
CA ARG A 84 7.85 -11.87 3.20
C ARG A 84 8.82 -13.00 2.81
N PHE A 85 8.68 -13.55 1.61
CA PHE A 85 9.56 -14.60 1.10
C PHE A 85 11.01 -14.13 0.99
N THR A 86 11.24 -13.00 0.33
CA THR A 86 12.58 -12.44 0.12
C THR A 86 13.23 -12.03 1.44
N ASN A 87 12.47 -11.47 2.38
CA ASN A 87 12.97 -11.12 3.71
C ASN A 87 13.45 -12.37 4.46
N ASN A 88 12.70 -13.46 4.41
CA ASN A 88 13.11 -14.74 5.00
C ASN A 88 14.39 -15.27 4.37
N LEU A 89 14.53 -15.19 3.04
CA LEU A 89 15.76 -15.57 2.34
C LEU A 89 16.95 -14.66 2.68
N GLY A 90 16.71 -13.36 2.85
CA GLY A 90 17.75 -12.39 3.21
C GLY A 90 18.40 -12.70 4.57
N LEU A 91 17.63 -13.25 5.52
CA LEU A 91 18.16 -13.70 6.81
C LEU A 91 19.11 -14.90 6.69
N CYS A 92 18.94 -15.75 5.67
CA CYS A 92 19.80 -16.91 5.44
C CYS A 92 21.16 -16.54 4.82
N GLY A 93 21.35 -15.28 4.39
CA GLY A 93 22.58 -14.79 3.82
C GLY A 93 22.84 -15.28 2.39
N MET A 94 24.07 -15.05 1.93
CA MET A 94 24.50 -15.45 0.58
C MET A 94 24.63 -16.96 0.49
N TYR A 95 23.96 -17.57 -0.49
CA TYR A 95 24.10 -19.00 -0.78
C TYR A 95 25.57 -19.37 -1.02
N ARG A 96 26.02 -20.46 -0.41
CA ARG A 96 27.32 -21.08 -0.67
C ARG A 96 27.10 -22.55 -1.01
N ASN A 97 27.76 -23.01 -2.07
CA ASN A 97 27.77 -24.43 -2.39
C ASN A 97 28.70 -25.16 -1.39
N SER A 98 28.14 -26.04 -0.57
CA SER A 98 28.89 -26.93 0.34
C SER A 98 28.47 -28.40 0.20
N SER A 99 27.83 -28.76 -0.92
CA SER A 99 27.45 -30.15 -1.19
C SER A 99 28.63 -30.98 -1.70
N LEU A 100 28.64 -32.28 -1.40
CA LEU A 100 29.55 -33.25 -1.98
C LEU A 100 28.99 -33.75 -3.33
N ASN A 101 29.88 -34.05 -4.28
CA ASN A 101 29.50 -34.73 -5.51
C ASN A 101 29.16 -36.19 -5.18
N THR A 102 27.88 -36.53 -5.26
CA THR A 102 27.35 -37.89 -4.98
C THR A 102 26.83 -38.59 -6.23
N SER A 103 26.98 -37.98 -7.40
CA SER A 103 26.61 -38.60 -8.68
C SER A 103 27.43 -39.87 -8.89
N LEU A 104 26.74 -40.99 -9.15
CA LEU A 104 27.39 -42.19 -9.66
C LEU A 104 27.93 -41.89 -11.06
N ASP A 105 29.16 -42.33 -11.32
CA ASP A 105 29.77 -42.21 -12.63
C ASP A 105 28.90 -42.94 -13.67
N GLN A 106 28.35 -42.19 -14.62
CA GLN A 106 27.54 -42.77 -15.68
C GLN A 106 28.46 -43.15 -16.83
N LYS A 107 28.70 -44.45 -16.99
CA LYS A 107 29.31 -44.96 -18.22
C LYS A 107 28.38 -44.66 -19.39
N ARG A 108 28.94 -44.15 -20.49
CA ARG A 108 28.22 -44.03 -21.75
C ARG A 108 27.85 -45.44 -22.22
N PRO A 109 26.61 -45.70 -22.66
CA PRO A 109 26.26 -47.00 -23.23
C PRO A 109 27.11 -47.23 -24.49
N GLY A 110 28.06 -48.19 -24.45
CA GLY A 110 28.85 -48.62 -25.61
C GLY A 110 30.39 -48.54 -25.51
N GLU A 111 30.96 -48.19 -24.36
CA GLU A 111 32.40 -48.36 -24.04
C GLU A 111 32.65 -49.50 -23.05
#